data_AF-A0A3B0YSF9-F1
#
_entry.id   AF-A0A3B0YSF9-F1
#
_cell.length_a   1.000
_cell.length_b   1.000
_cell.length_c   1.000
_cell.angle_alpha   90.00
_cell.angle_beta   90.00
_cell.angle_gamma   90.00
#
_symmetry.space_group_name_H-M   'P 1'
#
loop_
_entity.id
_entity.type
_entity.pdbx_description
1 polymer ?
#
loop_
_entity_poly.entity_id
_entity_poly.type
_entity_poly.pdbx_seq_one_letter_code
_entity_poly.pdbx_strand_id
1 'polypeptide(L)' 'MRFRTGDNLNIAENEAFLISDPEVRTLYRIAFQSTRSLYFSDPPDFDDILSRIQSQINRL' A
#
# COMPACT_ATOMS: atom_id res chain seq x y z
N MET A 1 11.86 -11.41 10.64
CA MET A 1 10.54 -10.73 10.64
C MET A 1 10.74 -9.34 10.03
N ARG A 2 9.83 -8.87 9.16
CA ARG A 2 10.01 -7.64 8.36
C ARG A 2 9.55 -6.35 9.06
N PHE A 3 8.90 -6.46 10.22
CA PHE A 3 8.59 -5.30 11.05
C PHE A 3 9.82 -4.95 11.89
N ARG A 4 10.27 -3.70 11.82
CA ARG A 4 11.29 -3.20 12.74
C ARG A 4 10.67 -3.19 14.14
N THR A 5 11.49 -3.33 15.18
CA THR A 5 11.08 -3.45 16.59
C THR A 5 10.27 -2.26 17.14
N GLY A 6 10.00 -1.22 16.34
CA GLY A 6 9.17 -0.07 16.67
C GLY A 6 8.00 0.20 15.72
N ASP A 7 7.73 -0.70 14.76
CA ASP A 7 6.56 -0.55 13.89
C ASP A 7 5.28 -0.94 14.65
N ASN A 8 4.19 -0.21 14.39
CA ASN A 8 2.89 -0.61 14.91
C ASN A 8 2.49 -1.96 14.29
N LEU A 9 2.39 -2.99 15.14
CA LEU A 9 1.98 -4.34 14.76
C LEU A 9 0.49 -4.41 14.43
N ASN A 10 -0.30 -3.44 14.88
CA ASN A 10 -1.65 -3.24 14.40
C ASN A 10 -1.61 -2.56 13.03
N ILE A 11 -1.72 -3.35 11.97
CA ILE A 11 -1.64 -2.83 10.60
C ILE A 11 -2.76 -1.83 10.28
N ALA A 12 -3.90 -1.90 11.00
CA ALA A 12 -5.02 -0.97 10.83
C ALA A 12 -4.72 0.44 11.34
N GLU A 13 -3.64 0.61 12.10
CA GLU A 13 -3.16 1.89 12.61
C GLU A 13 -1.79 2.27 12.01
N ASN A 14 -1.29 1.49 11.07
CA ASN A 14 0.04 1.67 10.51
C ASN A 14 -0.03 2.42 9.17
N GLU A 15 0.52 3.62 9.15
CA GLU A 15 0.54 4.49 7.97
C GLU A 15 1.20 3.88 6.73
N ALA A 16 2.05 2.85 6.89
CA ALA A 16 2.60 2.11 5.76
C ALA A 16 1.54 1.32 4.98
N PHE A 17 0.39 1.01 5.58
CA PHE A 17 -0.74 0.33 4.95
C PHE A 17 -1.92 1.26 4.67
N LEU A 18 -2.08 2.33 5.47
CA LEU A 18 -3.14 3.32 5.27
C LEU A 18 -2.81 4.33 4.17
N ILE A 19 -1.56 4.79 4.13
CA ILE A 19 -1.07 5.85 3.24
C ILE A 19 -2.05 7.03 3.22
N SER A 20 -2.39 7.54 4.42
CA SER A 20 -3.44 8.55 4.58
C SER A 20 -3.04 9.93 4.05
N ASP A 21 -1.74 10.24 4.08
CA ASP A 21 -1.19 11.48 3.53
C ASP A 21 -1.32 11.51 2.00
N PRO A 22 -2.02 12.51 1.42
CA PRO A 22 -2.28 12.60 -0.02
C PRO A 22 -1.02 12.85 -0.86
N GLU A 23 -0.02 13.53 -0.32
CA GLU A 23 1.25 13.77 -1.01
C GLU A 23 2.05 12.48 -1.10
N VAL A 24 2.13 11.75 0.02
CA VAL A 24 2.75 10.43 0.08
C VAL A 24 2.02 9.46 -0.85
N ARG A 25 0.68 9.43 -0.80
CA ARG A 25 -0.13 8.59 -1.69
C ARG A 25 0.13 8.88 -3.17
N THR A 26 0.28 10.14 -3.53
CA THR A 26 0.62 10.55 -4.90
C THR A 26 2.01 10.07 -5.32
N LEU A 27 3.01 10.20 -4.44
CA LEU A 27 4.37 9.69 -4.68
C LEU A 27 4.36 8.18 -4.96
N TYR A 28 3.68 7.40 -4.12
CA TYR A 28 3.57 5.96 -4.29
C TYR A 28 2.81 5.57 -5.56
N ARG A 29 1.72 6.28 -5.89
CA ARG A 29 0.98 6.06 -7.14
C ARG A 29 1.87 6.25 -8.37
N ILE A 30 2.67 7.32 -8.40
CA ILE A 30 3.59 7.60 -9.52
C ILE A 30 4.67 6.51 -9.62
N ALA A 31 5.28 6.13 -8.49
CA ALA A 31 6.28 5.08 -8.45
C ALA A 31 5.72 3.70 -8.85
N PHE A 32 4.48 3.40 -8.46
CA PHE A 32 3.80 2.18 -8.88
C PHE A 32 3.55 2.19 -10.40
N GLN A 33 3.04 3.30 -10.94
CA GLN A 33 2.81 3.44 -12.39
C GLN A 33 4.09 3.33 -13.21
N SER A 34 5.23 3.86 -12.74
CA SER A 34 6.51 3.77 -13.46
C SER A 34 7.05 2.33 -13.54
N THR A 35 6.68 1.48 -12.60
CA THR A 35 7.05 0.05 -12.57
C THR A 35 6.05 -0.86 -13.29
N ARG A 36 4.94 -0.31 -13.79
CA ARG A 36 3.87 -1.06 -14.46
C ARG A 36 4.36 -1.87 -15.66
N SER A 37 5.37 -1.39 -16.37
CA SER A 37 5.98 -2.07 -17.52
C SER A 37 6.71 -3.38 -17.17
N LEU A 38 6.99 -3.61 -15.88
CA LEU A 38 7.66 -4.83 -15.40
C LEU A 38 6.70 -6.00 -15.19
N TYR A 39 5.39 -5.77 -15.23
CA TYR A 39 4.39 -6.81 -15.00
C TYR A 39 4.08 -7.58 -16.30
N PHE A 40 3.93 -8.90 -16.17
CA PHE A 40 3.59 -9.80 -17.28
C PHE A 40 2.15 -9.62 -17.80
N SER A 41 1.27 -9.08 -16.96
CA SER A 41 -0.14 -8.79 -17.26
C SER A 41 -0.48 -7.39 -16.77
N ASP A 42 -1.65 -6.87 -17.13
CA ASP A 42 -2.16 -5.63 -16.56
C ASP A 42 -2.34 -5.75 -15.04
N PRO A 43 -1.51 -5.06 -14.24
CA PRO A 43 -1.74 -5.03 -12.81
C PRO A 43 -2.99 -4.17 -12.51
N PRO A 44 -3.68 -4.43 -11.38
CA PRO A 44 -4.73 -3.54 -10.89
C PRO A 44 -4.18 -2.13 -10.65
N ASP A 45 -5.05 -1.14 -10.60
CA ASP A 45 -4.62 0.22 -10.28
C ASP A 45 -4.09 0.28 -8.83
N PHE A 46 -3.24 1.27 -8.57
CA PHE A 46 -2.70 1.51 -7.23
C PHE A 46 -3.82 1.68 -6.20
N ASP A 47 -4.87 2.42 -6.56
CA ASP A 47 -5.99 2.69 -5.66
C ASP A 47 -6.86 1.44 -5.41
N ASP A 48 -6.93 0.51 -6.36
CA ASP A 48 -7.62 -0.78 -6.19
C ASP A 48 -6.89 -1.66 -5.18
N ILE A 49 -5.56 -1.69 -5.26
CA ILE A 49 -4.72 -2.44 -4.32
C ILE A 49 -4.92 -1.89 -2.90
N LEU A 50 -4.83 -0.57 -2.72
CA LEU A 50 -5.05 0.07 -1.42
C LEU A 50 -6.43 -0.21 -0.87
N SER A 51 -7.47 -0.07 -1.69
CA SER A 51 -8.85 -0.35 -1.27
C SER A 51 -9.02 -1.79 -0.81
N ARG A 52 -8.36 -2.74 -1.48
CA ARG A 52 -8.39 -4.16 -1.10
C ARG A 52 -7.66 -4.42 0.21
N ILE A 53 -6.51 -3.78 0.44
CA ILE A 53 -5.80 -3.83 1.73
C ILE A 53 -6.71 -3.32 2.84
N GLN A 54 -7.30 -2.13 2.67
CA GLN A 54 -8.20 -1.52 3.64
C GLN A 54 -9.42 -2.41 3.94
N SER A 55 -9.99 -3.08 2.94
CA SER A 55 -11.13 -3.99 3.12
C SER A 55 -10.81 -5.21 4.00
N GLN A 56 -9.54 -5.62 4.05
CA GLN A 56 -9.08 -6.79 4.82
C GLN A 56 -8.29 -6.41 6.07
N ILE A 57 -8.08 -5.12 6.33
CA ILE A 57 -7.11 -4.65 7.32
C ILE A 57 -7.43 -5.08 8.75
N ASN A 58 -8.71 -5.29 9.05
CA ASN A 58 -9.19 -5.77 10.36
C ASN A 58 -9.15 -7.30 10.52
N ARG A 59 -8.80 -8.05 9.46
CA ARG A 59 -8.77 -9.53 9.44
C ARG A 59 -7.35 -10.12 9.48
N LEU A 60 -6.34 -9.27 9.34
CA LEU A 60 -4.92 -9.60 9.27
C LEU A 60 -4.24 -9.31 10.60
#